data_AF-A0A1M5T6C6-F1
#
_entry.id   AF-A0A1M5T6C6-F1
#
_cell.length_a   1.000
_cell.length_b   1.000
_cell.length_c   1.000
_cell.angle_alpha   90.00
_cell.angle_beta   90.00
_cell.angle_gamma   90.00
#
_symmetry.space_group_name_H-M   'P 1'
#
loop_
_entity.id
_entity.type
_entity.pdbx_description
1 polymer ?
#
loop_
_entity_poly.entity_id
_entity_poly.type
_entity_poly.pdbx_seq_one_letter_code
_entity_poly.pdbx_strand_id
1 'polypeptide(L)'
;MKLTKREKVMLIILGGLIIIWGYYKLILNPKLEKLNQLEREVIEERTNVEKIKIEISPNSPVYKEFKIINDKVSRSTKYLFPVINQEKIIVILDDLLAKSKLDATSISFSEIGVNEVDVKKSEEKNKGFLIKNLVEEYKGNRKKEISQTNNDKDKNLEEKDKNELEKMTVTINYKCKYKNIIDFISKLEGYDKKIIINNISISSVNKSEENNENEVKGSISLDFYSLPKIHKQDEEYLKWDFNSGYGKNDPFVPYAGYSEYTSGKKFERNDFIMTVKPISSDLPTVILGRAMDKLGRSYVYADNPGFEDVEFQLIQIGKKYYYKYKTQQESYPNNYESDMIEFNPHGTTVNLNIVSNKRNSEEDNSGVNLSLINKTNLKLNVKIDYEDDKKPRVNIVNKIGNVKVIK
;
A
#
# COMPACT_ATOMS: atom_id res chain seq x y z
N MET A 1 -11.88 -2.65 104.72
CA MET A 1 -12.24 -1.22 104.91
C MET A 1 -13.75 -1.08 104.81
N LYS A 2 -14.45 -0.64 105.88
CA LYS A 2 -15.90 -0.39 105.86
C LYS A 2 -16.14 1.06 105.42
N LEU A 3 -16.51 1.24 104.16
CA LEU A 3 -16.88 2.55 103.59
C LEU A 3 -18.09 3.13 104.33
N THR A 4 -17.99 4.39 104.71
CA THR A 4 -19.08 5.15 105.33
C THR A 4 -20.20 5.42 104.31
N LYS A 5 -21.44 5.65 104.78
CA LYS A 5 -22.59 5.92 103.89
C LYS A 5 -22.33 7.07 102.92
N ARG A 6 -21.54 8.09 103.31
CA ARG A 6 -21.17 9.23 102.47
C ARG A 6 -20.18 8.87 101.35
N GLU A 7 -19.21 8.00 101.63
CA GLU A 7 -18.21 7.58 100.63
C GLU A 7 -18.82 6.68 99.55
N LYS A 8 -19.78 5.82 99.89
CA LYS A 8 -20.54 5.04 98.88
C LYS A 8 -21.33 5.93 97.93
N VAL A 9 -21.94 7.00 98.44
CA VAL A 9 -22.68 7.98 97.62
C VAL A 9 -21.73 8.75 96.71
N MET A 10 -20.57 9.19 97.21
CA MET A 10 -19.53 9.84 96.38
C MET A 10 -19.01 8.92 95.26
N LEU A 11 -18.77 7.64 95.53
CA LEU A 11 -18.29 6.69 94.52
C LEU A 11 -19.32 6.45 93.40
N ILE A 12 -20.61 6.42 93.73
CA ILE A 12 -21.68 6.30 92.72
C ILE A 12 -21.77 7.58 91.87
N ILE A 13 -21.66 8.75 92.49
CA ILE A 13 -21.63 10.04 91.78
C ILE A 13 -20.40 10.12 90.86
N LEU A 14 -19.24 9.68 91.34
CA LEU A 14 -18.00 9.65 90.57
C LEU A 14 -18.10 8.67 89.38
N GLY A 15 -18.66 7.48 89.60
CA GLY A 15 -18.94 6.51 88.54
C GLY A 15 -19.87 7.08 87.46
N GLY A 16 -20.93 7.78 87.88
CA GLY A 16 -21.83 8.49 86.96
C GLY A 16 -21.10 9.57 86.15
N LEU A 17 -20.25 10.37 86.78
CA LEU A 17 -19.43 11.39 86.11
C LEU A 17 -18.46 10.78 85.10
N ILE A 18 -17.84 9.64 85.41
CA ILE A 18 -16.94 8.94 84.49
C ILE A 18 -17.70 8.41 83.27
N ILE A 19 -18.90 7.87 83.46
CA ILE A 19 -19.75 7.40 82.35
C ILE A 19 -20.17 8.57 81.46
N ILE A 20 -20.57 9.70 82.07
CA ILE A 20 -20.94 10.93 81.33
C ILE A 20 -19.74 11.47 80.55
N TRP A 21 -18.56 11.53 81.17
CA TRP A 21 -17.33 11.98 80.52
C TRP A 21 -16.89 11.03 79.41
N GLY A 22 -17.00 9.72 79.62
CA GLY A 22 -16.70 8.70 78.61
C GLY A 22 -17.65 8.79 77.41
N TYR A 23 -18.95 8.96 77.65
CA TYR A 23 -19.95 9.19 76.60
C TYR A 23 -19.66 10.47 75.81
N TYR A 24 -19.37 11.57 76.51
CA TYR A 24 -19.01 12.85 75.90
C TYR A 24 -17.76 12.72 75.01
N LYS A 25 -16.69 12.10 75.52
CA LYS A 25 -15.41 12.01 74.82
C LYS A 25 -15.39 10.99 73.69
N LEU A 26 -15.98 9.80 73.88
CA LEU A 26 -15.87 8.70 72.91
C LEU A 26 -17.00 8.68 71.86
N ILE A 27 -18.15 9.27 72.16
CA ILE A 27 -19.33 9.19 71.27
C ILE A 27 -19.73 10.57 70.77
N LEU A 28 -19.83 11.57 71.66
CA LEU A 28 -20.32 12.89 71.27
C LEU A 28 -19.28 13.70 70.48
N ASN A 29 -18.06 13.82 71.01
CA ASN A 29 -16.96 14.55 70.37
C ASN A 29 -16.64 14.08 68.94
N PRO A 30 -16.36 12.78 68.66
CA PRO A 30 -16.03 12.36 67.30
C PRO A 30 -17.19 12.52 66.32
N LYS A 31 -18.45 12.45 66.79
CA LYS A 31 -19.63 12.75 65.94
C LYS A 31 -19.72 14.23 65.62
N LEU A 32 -19.46 15.11 66.58
CA LEU A 32 -19.41 16.56 66.38
C LEU A 32 -18.26 16.96 65.44
N GLU A 33 -17.08 16.39 65.61
CA GLU A 33 -15.94 16.61 64.71
C GLU A 33 -16.26 16.15 63.29
N LYS A 34 -16.83 14.95 63.12
CA LYS A 34 -17.25 14.44 61.81
C LYS A 34 -18.33 15.33 61.17
N LEU A 35 -19.27 15.85 61.95
CA LEU A 35 -20.32 16.73 61.45
C LEU A 35 -19.74 18.08 61.00
N ASN A 36 -18.84 18.66 61.79
CA ASN A 36 -18.12 19.89 61.42
C ASN A 36 -17.23 19.70 60.19
N GLN A 37 -16.58 18.54 60.05
CA GLN A 37 -15.79 18.21 58.87
C GLN A 37 -16.68 18.10 57.63
N LEU A 38 -17.81 17.40 57.74
CA LEU A 38 -18.76 17.23 56.64
C LEU A 38 -19.38 18.57 56.24
N GLU A 39 -19.67 19.44 57.21
CA GLU A 39 -20.17 20.79 56.94
C GLU A 39 -19.13 21.65 56.19
N ARG A 40 -17.86 21.57 56.58
CA ARG A 40 -16.75 22.23 55.86
C ARG A 40 -16.61 21.71 54.44
N GLU A 41 -16.65 20.40 54.24
CA GLU A 41 -16.57 19.76 52.93
C GLU A 41 -17.74 20.21 52.02
N VAL A 42 -18.96 20.26 52.56
CA VAL A 42 -20.13 20.76 51.81
C VAL A 42 -19.97 22.23 51.42
N ILE A 43 -19.43 23.07 52.29
CA ILE A 43 -19.18 24.49 52.00
C ILE A 43 -18.11 24.64 50.92
N GLU A 44 -17.02 23.88 51.01
CA GLU A 44 -15.94 23.87 50.03
C GLU A 44 -16.44 23.43 48.64
N GLU A 45 -17.18 22.31 48.57
CA GLU A 45 -17.76 21.82 47.33
C GLU A 45 -18.78 22.79 46.73
N ARG A 46 -19.63 23.41 47.55
CA ARG A 46 -20.54 24.47 47.08
C ARG A 46 -19.79 25.67 46.52
N THR A 47 -18.71 26.07 47.17
CA THR A 47 -17.85 27.17 46.71
C THR A 47 -17.18 26.82 45.38
N ASN A 48 -16.71 25.58 45.22
CA ASN A 48 -16.13 25.10 43.97
C ASN A 48 -17.16 25.10 42.83
N VAL A 49 -18.39 24.63 43.09
CA VAL A 49 -19.49 24.67 42.13
C VAL A 49 -19.83 26.11 41.73
N GLU A 50 -19.88 27.05 42.66
CA GLU A 50 -20.13 28.46 42.36
C GLU A 50 -19.01 29.08 41.53
N LYS A 51 -17.74 28.81 41.86
CA LYS A 51 -16.58 29.25 41.06
C LYS A 51 -16.66 28.72 39.63
N ILE A 52 -16.89 27.43 39.45
CA ILE A 52 -17.03 26.82 38.11
C ILE A 52 -18.20 27.46 37.36
N LYS A 53 -19.35 27.68 38.00
CA LYS A 53 -20.51 28.37 37.39
C LYS A 53 -20.18 29.77 36.92
N ILE A 54 -19.37 30.51 37.69
CA ILE A 54 -18.90 31.84 37.29
C ILE A 54 -17.95 31.72 36.11
N GLU A 55 -16.99 30.79 36.12
CA GLU A 55 -16.00 30.62 35.06
C GLU A 55 -16.60 30.19 33.71
N ILE A 56 -17.62 29.31 33.72
CA ILE A 56 -18.34 28.87 32.51
C ILE A 56 -19.42 29.86 32.05
N SER A 57 -19.70 30.91 32.84
CA SER A 57 -20.70 31.92 32.49
C SER A 57 -20.31 32.63 31.19
N PRO A 58 -21.25 32.92 30.28
CA PRO A 58 -20.97 33.63 29.03
C PRO A 58 -20.24 34.97 29.18
N ASN A 59 -20.36 35.60 30.36
CA ASN A 59 -19.76 36.89 30.68
C ASN A 59 -18.35 36.79 31.27
N SER A 60 -17.92 35.59 31.67
CA SER A 60 -16.59 35.31 32.23
C SER A 60 -15.47 35.59 31.23
N PRO A 61 -14.33 36.15 31.67
CA PRO A 61 -13.12 36.23 30.85
C PRO A 61 -12.69 34.86 30.30
N VAL A 62 -12.76 33.80 31.12
CA VAL A 62 -12.36 32.44 30.75
C VAL A 62 -13.23 31.89 29.61
N TYR A 63 -14.55 32.07 29.69
CA TYR A 63 -15.47 31.65 28.62
C TYR A 63 -15.19 32.38 27.30
N LYS A 64 -14.89 33.68 27.36
CA LYS A 64 -14.55 34.48 26.18
C LYS A 64 -13.24 34.01 25.56
N GLU A 65 -12.21 33.77 26.37
CA GLU A 65 -10.92 33.23 25.90
C GLU A 65 -11.07 31.84 25.30
N PHE A 66 -11.81 30.94 25.95
CA PHE A 66 -12.14 29.63 25.41
C PHE A 66 -12.81 29.74 24.05
N LYS A 67 -13.82 30.62 23.89
CA LYS A 67 -14.49 30.84 22.61
C LYS A 67 -13.53 31.28 21.52
N ILE A 68 -12.61 32.20 21.83
CA ILE A 68 -11.60 32.70 20.89
C ILE A 68 -10.62 31.59 20.51
N ILE A 69 -10.09 30.84 21.49
CA ILE A 69 -9.15 29.74 21.25
C ILE A 69 -9.81 28.63 20.44
N ASN A 70 -11.05 28.27 20.78
CA ASN A 70 -11.82 27.25 20.10
C ASN A 70 -12.06 27.59 18.62
N ASP A 71 -12.40 28.84 18.31
CA ASP A 71 -12.51 29.33 16.92
C ASP A 71 -11.15 29.34 16.20
N LYS A 72 -10.08 29.78 16.88
CA LYS A 72 -8.71 29.73 16.33
C LYS A 72 -8.30 28.29 16.00
N VAL A 73 -8.57 27.32 16.87
CA VAL A 73 -8.29 25.90 16.61
C VAL A 73 -9.08 25.40 15.41
N SER A 74 -10.38 25.70 15.31
CA SER A 74 -11.18 25.31 14.13
C SER A 74 -10.59 25.87 12.84
N ARG A 75 -10.28 27.17 12.80
CA ARG A 75 -9.74 27.83 11.61
C ARG A 75 -8.35 27.32 11.22
N SER A 76 -7.46 27.14 12.18
CA SER A 76 -6.09 26.68 11.92
C SER A 76 -6.04 25.23 11.45
N THR A 77 -6.96 24.39 11.94
CA THR A 77 -7.01 22.96 11.60
C THR A 77 -7.83 22.65 10.35
N LYS A 78 -8.61 23.62 9.84
CA LYS A 78 -9.55 23.46 8.71
C LYS A 78 -8.91 22.88 7.43
N TYR A 79 -7.68 23.28 7.15
CA TYR A 79 -6.98 22.91 5.92
C TYR A 79 -6.27 21.56 6.02
N LEU A 80 -6.17 20.95 7.20
CA LEU A 80 -5.56 19.62 7.36
C LEU A 80 -6.64 18.55 7.21
N PHE A 81 -6.26 17.38 6.71
CA PHE A 81 -7.18 16.25 6.64
C PHE A 81 -7.60 15.80 8.05
N PRO A 82 -8.85 15.34 8.27
CA PRO A 82 -9.28 14.84 9.58
C PRO A 82 -8.67 13.46 9.90
N VAL A 83 -8.45 12.63 8.88
CA VAL A 83 -7.83 11.30 8.95
C VAL A 83 -7.20 10.99 7.59
N ILE A 84 -6.12 10.21 7.55
CA ILE A 84 -5.58 9.67 6.30
C ILE A 84 -6.33 8.39 5.95
N ASN A 85 -7.03 8.42 4.81
CA ASN A 85 -7.65 7.24 4.20
C ASN A 85 -7.16 7.14 2.75
N GLN A 86 -6.43 6.07 2.44
CA GLN A 86 -5.77 5.91 1.15
C GLN A 86 -6.78 5.88 0.01
N GLU A 87 -7.93 5.24 0.20
CA GLU A 87 -8.96 5.11 -0.83
C GLU A 87 -9.56 6.47 -1.21
N LYS A 88 -9.80 7.36 -0.23
CA LYS A 88 -10.23 8.74 -0.50
C LYS A 88 -9.14 9.54 -1.20
N ILE A 89 -7.88 9.38 -0.78
CA ILE A 89 -6.75 10.06 -1.43
C ILE A 89 -6.65 9.62 -2.90
N ILE A 90 -6.85 8.33 -3.20
CA ILE A 90 -6.90 7.83 -4.57
C ILE A 90 -7.99 8.55 -5.37
N VAL A 91 -9.20 8.68 -4.84
CA VAL A 91 -10.30 9.37 -5.55
C VAL A 91 -9.99 10.87 -5.76
N ILE A 92 -9.46 11.54 -4.74
CA ILE A 92 -9.07 12.95 -4.84
C ILE A 92 -8.01 13.14 -5.93
N LEU A 93 -6.99 12.27 -5.93
CA LEU A 93 -5.92 12.32 -6.93
C LEU A 93 -6.43 11.99 -8.33
N ASP A 94 -7.29 10.98 -8.49
CA ASP A 94 -7.89 10.62 -9.77
C ASP A 94 -8.64 11.82 -10.39
N ASP A 95 -9.46 12.52 -9.61
CA ASP A 95 -10.17 13.73 -10.05
C ASP A 95 -9.20 14.87 -10.43
N LEU A 96 -8.17 15.12 -9.61
CA LEU A 96 -7.18 16.17 -9.87
C LEU A 96 -6.33 15.87 -11.12
N LEU A 97 -5.94 14.61 -11.31
CA LEU A 97 -5.16 14.14 -12.47
C LEU A 97 -5.99 14.22 -13.74
N ALA A 98 -7.23 13.73 -13.71
CA ALA A 98 -8.16 13.78 -14.84
C ALA A 98 -8.46 15.22 -15.28
N LYS A 99 -8.77 16.10 -14.32
CA LYS A 99 -9.01 17.54 -14.60
C LYS A 99 -7.79 18.25 -15.16
N SER A 100 -6.59 17.77 -14.87
CA SER A 100 -5.33 18.37 -15.31
C SER A 100 -4.75 17.69 -16.54
N LYS A 101 -5.40 16.63 -17.05
CA LYS A 101 -4.94 15.84 -18.20
C LYS A 101 -3.50 15.36 -17.98
N LEU A 102 -3.23 14.83 -16.79
CA LEU A 102 -1.92 14.32 -16.40
C LEU A 102 -1.97 12.80 -16.42
N ASP A 103 -1.23 12.16 -17.32
CA ASP A 103 -1.24 10.70 -17.41
C ASP A 103 -0.30 10.12 -16.35
N ALA A 104 -0.88 9.60 -15.27
CA ALA A 104 -0.14 8.89 -14.24
C ALA A 104 0.25 7.49 -14.75
N THR A 105 1.55 7.27 -14.93
CA THR A 105 2.09 5.97 -15.36
C THR A 105 2.22 5.00 -14.19
N SER A 106 2.45 5.51 -12.99
CA SER A 106 2.40 4.75 -11.74
C SER A 106 2.16 5.69 -10.56
N ILE A 107 1.53 5.16 -9.52
CA ILE A 107 1.29 5.85 -8.25
C ILE A 107 1.71 4.89 -7.14
N SER A 108 2.54 5.37 -6.21
CA SER A 108 2.94 4.63 -5.02
C SER A 108 2.58 5.42 -3.76
N PHE A 109 2.24 4.69 -2.70
CA PHE A 109 1.83 5.23 -1.41
C PHE A 109 2.81 4.73 -0.35
N SER A 110 3.27 5.63 0.52
CA SER A 110 4.00 5.23 1.73
C SER A 110 3.05 4.64 2.75
N GLU A 111 3.60 3.91 3.72
CA GLU A 111 2.87 3.62 4.96
C GLU A 111 2.50 4.93 5.68
N ILE A 112 1.44 4.86 6.48
CA ILE A 112 1.04 5.97 7.34
C ILE A 112 2.04 6.03 8.49
N GLY A 113 2.82 7.10 8.55
CA GLY A 113 3.80 7.33 9.59
C GLY A 113 3.43 8.53 10.45
N VAL A 114 3.66 8.43 11.75
CA VAL A 114 3.67 9.59 12.65
C VAL A 114 5.03 10.27 12.47
N ASN A 115 5.03 11.41 11.79
CA ASN A 115 6.25 12.11 11.43
C ASN A 115 6.27 13.48 12.09
N GLU A 116 7.46 13.92 12.49
CA GLU A 116 7.66 15.32 12.85
C GLU A 116 7.22 16.19 11.67
N VAL A 117 6.44 17.23 11.96
CA VAL A 117 6.18 18.25 10.94
C VAL A 117 7.54 18.85 10.62
N ASP A 118 7.97 18.70 9.35
CA ASP A 118 9.06 19.49 8.79
C ASP A 118 8.61 20.96 8.82
N VAL A 119 8.78 21.58 9.99
CA VAL A 119 8.93 23.02 10.08
C VAL A 119 10.25 23.24 9.37
N LYS A 120 10.17 23.41 8.03
CA LYS A 120 11.07 24.33 7.37
C LYS A 120 10.88 25.61 8.16
N LYS A 121 11.70 25.80 9.22
CA LYS A 121 12.09 27.13 9.66
C LYS A 121 12.33 27.81 8.33
N SER A 122 11.61 28.89 8.06
CA SER A 122 12.04 29.80 7.03
C SER A 122 13.52 29.94 7.31
N GLU A 123 14.36 29.28 6.51
CA GLU A 123 15.76 29.59 6.51
C GLU A 123 15.68 31.05 6.12
N GLU A 124 15.89 31.92 7.10
CA GLU A 124 16.48 33.19 6.82
C GLU A 124 17.62 32.83 5.87
N LYS A 125 17.41 33.15 4.59
CA LYS A 125 18.43 33.13 3.54
C LYS A 125 19.48 34.13 3.99
N ASN A 126 20.28 33.72 4.97
CA ASN A 126 21.37 34.45 5.59
C ASN A 126 22.30 33.50 6.33
N LYS A 127 22.44 32.24 5.87
CA LYS A 127 23.80 31.70 5.76
C LYS A 127 24.39 32.31 4.51
N GLY A 128 24.95 33.51 4.65
CA GLY A 128 25.60 34.23 3.56
C GLY A 128 26.54 33.28 2.83
N PHE A 129 26.36 33.15 1.50
CA PHE A 129 27.26 32.41 0.64
C PHE A 129 28.69 32.90 0.94
N LEU A 130 29.50 32.08 1.62
CA LEU A 130 30.86 32.47 2.04
C LEU A 130 31.67 32.99 0.86
N ILE A 131 31.52 32.35 -0.31
CA ILE A 131 32.13 32.77 -1.57
C ILE A 131 31.59 34.11 -2.07
N LYS A 132 30.29 34.38 -1.92
CA LYS A 132 29.69 35.67 -2.32
C LYS A 132 30.20 36.80 -1.43
N ASN A 133 30.30 36.56 -0.12
CA ASN A 133 30.85 37.53 0.82
C ASN A 133 32.34 37.81 0.57
N LEU A 134 33.14 36.77 0.26
CA LEU A 134 34.54 36.92 -0.15
C LEU A 134 34.69 37.73 -1.45
N VAL A 135 33.81 37.51 -2.43
CA VAL A 135 33.81 38.26 -3.69
C VAL A 135 33.36 39.70 -3.49
N GLU A 136 32.39 39.97 -2.64
CA GLU A 136 31.95 41.33 -2.30
C GLU A 136 32.99 42.09 -1.44
N GLU A 137 33.74 41.38 -0.58
CA GLU A 137 34.88 41.93 0.16
C GLU A 137 36.05 42.26 -0.77
N TYR A 138 36.38 41.39 -1.74
CA TYR A 138 37.36 41.68 -2.77
C TYR A 138 36.95 42.89 -3.65
N LYS A 139 35.65 43.07 -3.88
CA LYS A 139 35.09 44.21 -4.64
C LYS A 139 34.96 45.50 -3.82
N GLY A 140 35.39 45.52 -2.55
CA GLY A 140 35.55 46.74 -1.75
C GLY A 140 34.27 47.32 -1.12
N ASN A 141 33.16 46.57 -1.08
CA ASN A 141 31.90 47.09 -0.52
C ASN A 141 31.69 46.63 0.93
N ARG A 142 32.20 47.38 1.92
CA ARG A 142 31.81 47.22 3.33
C ARG A 142 30.66 48.17 3.71
N LYS A 143 29.58 47.62 4.25
CA LYS A 143 28.81 48.26 5.32
C LYS A 143 28.91 47.40 6.58
N LYS A 144 29.29 48.05 7.69
CA LYS A 144 29.46 47.49 9.03
C LYS A 144 28.09 47.14 9.65
N GLU A 145 27.97 45.97 10.24
CA GLU A 145 27.16 45.80 11.45
C GLU A 145 27.96 45.03 12.51
N ILE A 146 27.85 45.54 13.74
CA ILE A 146 28.61 45.18 14.93
C ILE A 146 27.87 44.02 15.60
N SER A 147 28.55 42.88 15.74
CA SER A 147 28.08 41.79 16.60
C SER A 147 28.48 42.11 18.04
N GLN A 148 27.48 42.39 18.89
CA GLN A 148 27.63 42.31 20.34
C GLN A 148 27.42 40.87 20.76
N THR A 149 28.50 40.23 21.17
CA THR A 149 28.50 38.95 21.89
C THR A 149 28.25 39.24 23.36
N ASN A 150 27.13 38.75 23.91
CA ASN A 150 27.00 38.55 25.35
C ASN A 150 26.56 37.10 25.58
N ASN A 151 27.44 36.36 26.24
CA ASN A 151 27.14 35.10 26.90
C ASN A 151 26.34 35.40 28.18
N ASP A 152 25.27 34.66 28.45
CA ASP A 152 25.15 33.93 29.72
C ASP A 152 23.99 32.91 29.70
N LYS A 153 24.41 31.66 29.94
CA LYS A 153 23.89 30.60 30.81
C LYS A 153 22.39 30.32 30.96
N ASP A 154 22.15 29.01 30.86
CA ASP A 154 21.15 28.19 31.54
C ASP A 154 19.67 28.52 31.33
N LYS A 155 19.04 27.66 30.55
CA LYS A 155 17.91 26.87 31.06
C LYS A 155 17.82 25.56 30.28
N ASN A 156 17.79 24.46 31.01
CA ASN A 156 17.21 23.19 30.60
C ASN A 156 15.97 23.47 29.73
N LEU A 157 16.08 23.22 28.42
CA LEU A 157 14.93 23.04 27.58
C LEU A 157 14.49 21.61 27.82
N GLU A 158 13.51 21.47 28.72
CA GLU A 158 12.55 20.37 28.72
C GLU A 158 12.26 19.97 27.28
N GLU A 159 12.24 18.66 27.02
CA GLU A 159 11.85 18.06 25.75
C GLU A 159 10.63 18.82 25.20
N LYS A 160 10.85 19.63 24.17
CA LYS A 160 9.75 20.17 23.39
C LYS A 160 9.05 18.95 22.82
N ASP A 161 7.83 18.69 23.30
CA ASP A 161 6.88 17.79 22.65
C ASP A 161 7.01 18.00 21.15
N LYS A 162 7.54 16.98 20.47
CA LYS A 162 7.70 17.02 19.03
C LYS A 162 6.28 17.03 18.47
N ASN A 163 5.95 18.07 17.71
CA ASN A 163 4.66 18.16 17.04
C ASN A 163 4.63 17.11 15.92
N GLU A 164 4.22 15.92 16.30
CA GLU A 164 4.09 14.77 15.43
C GLU A 164 2.69 14.77 14.80
N LEU A 165 2.65 14.67 13.48
CA LEU A 165 1.41 14.52 12.72
C LEU A 165 1.48 13.23 11.92
N GLU A 166 0.34 12.58 11.79
CA GLU A 166 0.17 11.51 10.82
C GLU A 166 0.37 12.05 9.41
N LYS A 167 1.21 11.36 8.63
CA LYS A 167 1.57 11.73 7.27
C LYS A 167 1.57 10.50 6.37
N MET A 168 1.12 10.71 5.13
CA MET A 168 1.28 9.78 4.01
C MET A 168 1.90 10.53 2.84
N THR A 169 2.93 9.94 2.24
CA THR A 169 3.54 10.43 1.02
C THR A 169 3.03 9.63 -0.17
N VAL A 170 2.59 10.34 -1.21
CA VAL A 170 2.20 9.76 -2.49
C VAL A 170 3.18 10.19 -3.56
N THR A 171 3.75 9.23 -4.28
CA THR A 171 4.64 9.50 -5.41
C THR A 171 3.95 9.13 -6.72
N ILE A 172 3.83 10.10 -7.61
CA ILE A 172 3.17 9.95 -8.91
C ILE A 172 4.22 10.11 -9.99
N ASN A 173 4.45 9.05 -10.77
CA ASN A 173 5.19 9.15 -12.01
C ASN A 173 4.23 9.52 -13.13
N TYR A 174 4.56 10.53 -13.92
CA TYR A 174 3.66 11.10 -14.91
C TYR A 174 4.31 11.29 -16.27
N LYS A 175 3.46 11.35 -17.29
CA LYS A 175 3.78 11.81 -18.64
C LYS A 175 2.69 12.82 -19.06
N CYS A 176 3.07 14.02 -19.46
CA CYS A 176 2.11 15.02 -19.92
C CYS A 176 2.81 16.17 -20.66
N LYS A 177 2.04 17.18 -21.08
CA LYS A 177 2.59 18.47 -21.55
C LYS A 177 3.00 19.32 -20.37
N TYR A 178 4.05 20.14 -20.52
CA TYR A 178 4.51 21.04 -19.46
C TYR A 178 3.39 21.92 -18.85
N LYS A 179 2.50 22.47 -19.69
CA LYS A 179 1.36 23.29 -19.24
C LYS A 179 0.42 22.53 -18.28
N ASN A 180 0.26 21.22 -18.49
CA ASN A 180 -0.62 20.38 -17.68
C ASN A 180 -0.07 20.15 -16.27
N ILE A 181 1.26 20.11 -16.11
CA ILE A 181 1.89 20.08 -14.78
C ILE A 181 1.58 21.36 -14.00
N ILE A 182 1.73 22.51 -14.65
CA ILE A 182 1.46 23.80 -14.01
C ILE A 182 -0.01 23.90 -13.59
N ASP A 183 -0.92 23.46 -14.46
CA ASP A 183 -2.35 23.39 -14.14
C ASP A 183 -2.63 22.41 -12.98
N PHE A 184 -1.96 21.26 -12.94
CA PHE A 184 -2.06 20.32 -11.81
C PHE A 184 -1.60 20.95 -10.49
N ILE A 185 -0.46 21.67 -10.49
CA ILE A 185 0.03 22.39 -9.31
C ILE A 185 -0.97 23.46 -8.88
N SER A 186 -1.51 24.26 -9.81
CA SER A 186 -2.51 25.28 -9.50
C SER A 186 -3.80 24.68 -8.92
N LYS A 187 -4.24 23.51 -9.41
CA LYS A 187 -5.40 22.82 -8.83
C LYS A 187 -5.13 22.22 -7.45
N LEU A 188 -3.91 21.70 -7.22
CA LEU A 188 -3.48 21.27 -5.89
C LEU A 188 -3.46 22.42 -4.89
N GLU A 189 -2.94 23.59 -5.29
CA GLU A 189 -2.92 24.79 -4.46
C GLU A 189 -4.33 25.33 -4.16
N GLY A 190 -5.25 25.19 -5.12
CA GLY A 190 -6.66 25.58 -4.97
C GLY A 190 -7.54 24.58 -4.24
N TYR A 191 -7.01 23.42 -3.84
CA TYR A 191 -7.78 22.38 -3.14
C TYR A 191 -8.14 22.84 -1.71
N ASP A 192 -9.26 22.35 -1.18
CA ASP A 192 -9.79 22.79 0.12
C ASP A 192 -8.89 22.36 1.29
N LYS A 193 -8.16 21.26 1.13
CA LYS A 193 -7.13 20.78 2.05
C LYS A 193 -5.72 21.06 1.52
N LYS A 194 -4.80 21.24 2.46
CA LYS A 194 -3.39 21.48 2.18
C LYS A 194 -2.71 20.17 1.78
N ILE A 195 -2.25 20.11 0.54
CA ILE A 195 -1.42 19.02 0.01
C ILE A 195 -0.04 19.63 -0.28
N ILE A 196 1.02 19.07 0.29
CA ILE A 196 2.37 19.64 0.18
C ILE A 196 3.14 18.93 -0.92
N ILE A 197 3.66 19.68 -1.89
CA ILE A 197 4.61 19.14 -2.88
C ILE A 197 5.99 19.10 -2.22
N ASN A 198 6.49 17.91 -1.92
CA ASN A 198 7.82 17.75 -1.32
C ASN A 198 8.93 17.83 -2.39
N ASN A 199 8.70 17.17 -3.53
CA ASN A 199 9.64 17.14 -4.64
C ASN A 199 8.92 17.08 -5.98
N ILE A 200 9.51 17.67 -7.01
CA ILE A 200 9.10 17.54 -8.39
C ILE A 200 10.34 17.36 -9.28
N SER A 201 10.36 16.31 -10.08
CA SER A 201 11.36 16.08 -11.11
C SER A 201 10.68 16.14 -12.48
N ILE A 202 11.29 16.84 -13.44
CA ILE A 202 10.79 17.01 -14.80
C ILE A 202 11.93 16.70 -15.76
N SER A 203 11.67 15.87 -16.77
CA SER A 203 12.60 15.55 -17.84
C SER A 203 11.89 15.59 -19.19
N SER A 204 12.57 16.12 -20.21
CA SER A 204 12.03 16.13 -21.58
C SER A 204 12.00 14.70 -22.14
N VAL A 205 10.95 14.36 -22.87
CA VAL A 205 10.98 13.20 -23.77
C VAL A 205 11.59 13.69 -25.09
N ASN A 206 12.53 12.92 -25.67
CA ASN A 206 13.23 13.33 -26.89
C ASN A 206 12.23 13.60 -28.03
N LYS A 207 12.39 14.75 -28.69
CA LYS A 207 11.61 15.12 -29.87
C LYS A 207 11.90 14.12 -30.99
N SER A 208 10.95 13.26 -31.31
CA SER A 208 10.94 12.57 -32.59
C SER A 208 10.44 13.59 -33.62
N GLU A 209 11.11 13.70 -34.77
CA GLU A 209 11.00 14.81 -35.74
C GLU A 209 9.59 15.07 -36.32
N GLU A 210 8.57 14.30 -35.93
CA GLU A 210 7.23 14.38 -36.50
C GLU A 210 6.13 14.90 -35.55
N ASN A 211 6.38 15.12 -34.26
CA ASN A 211 5.35 15.63 -33.34
C ASN A 211 5.82 16.82 -32.49
N ASN A 212 5.24 17.99 -32.78
CA ASN A 212 5.45 19.29 -32.12
C ASN A 212 4.79 19.38 -30.73
N GLU A 213 4.96 18.39 -29.86
CA GLU A 213 4.42 18.47 -28.50
C GLU A 213 5.54 18.34 -27.46
N ASN A 214 5.71 19.38 -26.63
CA ASN A 214 6.64 19.43 -25.50
C ASN A 214 6.16 18.47 -24.39
N GLU A 215 6.23 17.17 -24.67
CA GLU A 215 5.97 16.13 -23.70
C GLU A 215 7.12 16.04 -22.70
N VAL A 216 6.74 16.00 -21.44
CA VAL A 216 7.62 15.85 -20.30
C VAL A 216 7.19 14.64 -19.49
N LYS A 217 8.18 13.95 -18.94
CA LYS A 217 7.98 12.86 -17.99
C LYS A 217 8.72 13.18 -16.70
N GLY A 218 8.21 12.68 -15.59
CA GLY A 218 8.78 13.00 -14.30
C GLY A 218 8.08 12.32 -13.15
N SER A 219 8.46 12.74 -11.94
CA SER A 219 7.86 12.28 -10.71
C SER A 219 7.49 13.47 -9.83
N ILE A 220 6.35 13.41 -9.15
CA ILE A 220 5.96 14.36 -8.12
C ILE A 220 5.65 13.61 -6.82
N SER A 221 6.18 14.12 -5.70
CA SER A 221 5.92 13.58 -4.37
C SER A 221 5.06 14.55 -3.57
N LEU A 222 3.92 14.07 -3.10
CA LEU A 222 2.89 14.82 -2.39
C LEU A 222 2.77 14.29 -0.96
N ASP A 223 2.78 15.17 0.04
CA ASP A 223 2.58 14.84 1.44
C ASP A 223 1.18 15.27 1.89
N PHE A 224 0.45 14.31 2.45
CA PHE A 224 -0.85 14.47 3.07
C PHE A 224 -0.68 14.38 4.59
N TYR A 225 -1.15 15.39 5.32
CA TYR A 225 -1.09 15.42 6.77
C TYR A 225 -2.51 15.35 7.36
N SER A 226 -2.72 14.46 8.33
CA SER A 226 -3.94 14.42 9.13
C SER A 226 -3.76 15.00 10.52
N LEU A 227 -4.85 15.58 11.02
CA LEU A 227 -5.01 15.95 12.42
C LEU A 227 -6.47 15.72 12.79
N PRO A 228 -6.76 14.85 13.78
CA PRO A 228 -8.11 14.64 14.30
C PRO A 228 -8.74 15.96 14.75
N LYS A 229 -10.01 16.18 14.36
CA LYS A 229 -10.72 17.42 14.69
C LYS A 229 -11.59 17.23 15.93
N ILE A 230 -11.65 18.28 16.74
CA ILE A 230 -12.61 18.43 17.85
C ILE A 230 -13.96 18.99 17.37
N HIS A 231 -14.04 19.46 16.12
CA HIS A 231 -15.22 20.09 15.51
C HIS A 231 -15.77 19.26 14.35
N LYS A 232 -17.08 19.38 14.10
CA LYS A 232 -17.77 18.77 12.95
C LYS A 232 -17.58 19.58 11.66
N GLN A 233 -16.32 19.86 11.32
CA GLN A 233 -15.97 20.73 10.18
C GLN A 233 -15.63 19.97 8.90
N ASP A 234 -15.51 18.63 8.98
CA ASP A 234 -15.12 17.75 7.86
C ASP A 234 -16.15 16.64 7.60
N GLU A 235 -17.42 16.86 7.96
CA GLU A 235 -18.49 15.85 7.77
C GLU A 235 -18.62 15.39 6.31
N GLU A 236 -18.41 16.29 5.36
CA GLU A 236 -18.41 15.97 3.92
C GLU A 236 -17.25 15.04 3.55
N TYR A 237 -16.02 15.33 4.01
CA TYR A 237 -14.89 14.44 3.81
C TYR A 237 -15.12 13.08 4.46
N LEU A 238 -15.86 12.98 5.56
CA LEU A 238 -16.10 11.72 6.26
C LEU A 238 -17.18 10.85 5.59
N LYS A 239 -18.07 11.41 4.77
CA LYS A 239 -19.06 10.63 4.02
C LYS A 239 -18.38 9.67 3.04
N TRP A 240 -18.90 8.44 2.96
CA TRP A 240 -18.49 7.44 1.96
C TRP A 240 -19.71 7.15 1.09
N ASP A 241 -19.86 7.91 0.01
CA ASP A 241 -21.00 7.87 -0.91
C ASP A 241 -20.71 7.09 -2.20
N PHE A 242 -19.55 6.44 -2.30
CA PHE A 242 -19.19 5.51 -3.38
C PHE A 242 -19.95 4.18 -3.24
N ASN A 243 -21.23 4.21 -3.58
CA ASN A 243 -22.12 3.04 -3.56
C ASN A 243 -22.48 2.53 -4.97
N SER A 244 -21.71 2.93 -5.99
CA SER A 244 -21.87 2.37 -7.33
C SER A 244 -21.24 0.97 -7.38
N GLY A 245 -21.86 0.05 -8.11
CA GLY A 245 -21.22 -1.23 -8.46
C GLY A 245 -20.02 -0.97 -9.38
N TYR A 246 -18.88 -0.61 -8.80
CA TYR A 246 -17.63 -0.40 -9.50
C TYR A 246 -16.88 -1.72 -9.67
N GLY A 247 -16.05 -1.79 -10.70
CA GLY A 247 -15.31 -3.00 -11.08
C GLY A 247 -15.97 -3.76 -12.23
N LYS A 248 -15.25 -4.74 -12.75
CA LYS A 248 -15.77 -5.69 -13.72
C LYS A 248 -16.17 -6.95 -12.97
N ASN A 249 -17.26 -7.60 -13.42
CA ASN A 249 -17.61 -8.94 -12.91
C ASN A 249 -16.44 -9.92 -13.01
N ASP A 250 -15.57 -9.73 -14.00
CA ASP A 250 -14.31 -10.44 -14.16
C ASP A 250 -13.16 -9.43 -14.29
N PRO A 251 -12.20 -9.41 -13.34
CA PRO A 251 -11.09 -8.46 -13.33
C PRO A 251 -10.10 -8.68 -14.48
N PHE A 252 -10.21 -9.77 -15.23
CA PHE A 252 -9.36 -10.10 -16.38
C PHE A 252 -10.00 -9.74 -17.73
N VAL A 253 -11.23 -9.21 -17.74
CA VAL A 253 -11.81 -8.68 -18.97
C VAL A 253 -10.98 -7.47 -19.40
N PRO A 254 -10.41 -7.46 -20.61
CA PRO A 254 -9.59 -6.34 -21.09
C PRO A 254 -10.39 -5.03 -21.15
N TYR A 255 -9.72 -3.89 -20.99
CA TYR A 255 -10.38 -2.58 -21.09
C TYR A 255 -10.70 -2.24 -22.55
N ALA A 256 -11.71 -1.38 -22.77
CA ALA A 256 -12.08 -0.96 -24.11
C ALA A 256 -10.92 -0.19 -24.75
N GLY A 257 -10.42 -0.65 -25.90
CA GLY A 257 -9.21 -0.11 -26.54
C GLY A 257 -7.91 -0.84 -26.17
N TYR A 258 -7.96 -1.86 -25.31
CA TYR A 258 -6.89 -2.85 -25.21
C TYR A 258 -6.87 -3.65 -26.52
N SER A 259 -6.05 -3.21 -27.46
CA SER A 259 -5.49 -4.12 -28.45
C SER A 259 -4.48 -4.96 -27.69
N GLU A 260 -4.81 -6.24 -27.48
CA GLU A 260 -3.78 -7.24 -27.23
C GLU A 260 -2.64 -6.95 -28.22
N TYR A 261 -1.40 -6.91 -27.75
CA TYR A 261 -0.23 -6.78 -28.61
C TYR A 261 -0.19 -8.04 -29.52
N THR A 262 -1.04 -8.09 -30.54
CA THR A 262 -0.78 -8.84 -31.74
C THR A 262 0.28 -8.03 -32.44
N SER A 263 1.53 -8.16 -31.99
CA SER A 263 2.66 -8.03 -32.91
C SER A 263 2.23 -8.69 -34.21
N GLY A 264 2.41 -8.01 -35.33
CA GLY A 264 2.01 -8.47 -36.67
C GLY A 264 2.70 -9.76 -37.16
N LYS A 265 3.05 -10.69 -36.26
CA LYS A 265 3.11 -12.12 -36.55
C LYS A 265 1.69 -12.65 -36.43
N LYS A 266 1.14 -13.21 -37.51
CA LYS A 266 0.11 -14.24 -37.40
C LYS A 266 0.56 -15.20 -36.30
N PHE A 267 -0.09 -15.19 -35.13
CA PHE A 267 0.09 -16.27 -34.18
C PHE A 267 -0.41 -17.51 -34.90
N GLU A 268 0.51 -18.38 -35.30
CA GLU A 268 0.13 -19.73 -35.66
C GLU A 268 -0.54 -20.31 -34.40
N ARG A 269 -1.85 -20.52 -34.50
CA ARG A 269 -2.60 -21.11 -33.41
C ARG A 269 -2.06 -22.52 -33.19
N ASN A 270 -1.37 -22.71 -32.08
CA ASN A 270 -0.89 -24.01 -31.65
C ASN A 270 -2.07 -24.79 -31.08
N ASP A 271 -2.20 -26.06 -31.45
CA ASP A 271 -3.19 -26.96 -30.87
C ASP A 271 -2.63 -27.60 -29.58
N PHE A 272 -1.32 -27.81 -29.54
CA PHE A 272 -0.60 -28.42 -28.43
C PHE A 272 0.67 -27.64 -28.10
N ILE A 273 1.08 -27.70 -26.84
CA ILE A 273 2.31 -27.09 -26.36
C ILE A 273 3.09 -28.08 -25.49
N MET A 274 4.40 -28.10 -25.69
CA MET A 274 5.36 -28.78 -24.84
C MET A 274 6.42 -27.79 -24.38
N THR A 275 6.86 -27.86 -23.12
CA THR A 275 8.06 -27.16 -22.65
C THR A 275 9.10 -28.17 -22.21
N VAL A 276 10.36 -27.94 -22.56
CA VAL A 276 11.49 -28.79 -22.16
C VAL A 276 12.53 -27.92 -21.46
N LYS A 277 12.81 -28.23 -20.18
CA LYS A 277 13.56 -27.37 -19.26
C LYS A 277 14.70 -28.11 -18.55
N PRO A 278 15.72 -27.39 -18.04
CA PRO A 278 16.73 -27.97 -17.17
C PRO A 278 16.12 -28.51 -15.87
N ILE A 279 16.69 -29.57 -15.31
CA ILE A 279 16.28 -30.11 -13.99
C ILE A 279 16.47 -29.12 -12.84
N SER A 280 17.29 -28.09 -13.03
CA SER A 280 17.46 -26.98 -12.08
C SER A 280 16.37 -25.92 -12.15
N SER A 281 15.36 -26.08 -13.03
CA SER A 281 14.24 -25.17 -13.15
C SER A 281 13.24 -25.37 -12.00
N ASP A 282 12.59 -24.30 -11.54
CA ASP A 282 11.46 -24.35 -10.59
C ASP A 282 10.18 -25.00 -11.20
N LEU A 283 10.25 -25.47 -12.45
CA LEU A 283 9.17 -26.10 -13.20
C LEU A 283 9.65 -27.46 -13.69
N PRO A 284 8.75 -28.47 -13.80
CA PRO A 284 9.12 -29.79 -14.29
C PRO A 284 9.88 -29.75 -15.62
N THR A 285 10.85 -30.66 -15.78
CA THR A 285 11.64 -30.75 -17.02
C THR A 285 10.79 -30.91 -18.28
N VAL A 286 9.62 -31.54 -18.19
CA VAL A 286 8.66 -31.67 -19.28
C VAL A 286 7.27 -31.30 -18.81
N ILE A 287 6.62 -30.43 -19.58
CA ILE A 287 5.19 -30.13 -19.45
C ILE A 287 4.59 -30.25 -20.85
N LEU A 288 3.58 -31.09 -21.04
CA LEU A 288 2.90 -31.29 -22.32
C LEU A 288 1.39 -31.16 -22.13
N GLY A 289 0.72 -30.37 -22.96
CA GLY A 289 -0.72 -30.18 -22.84
C GLY A 289 -1.38 -29.61 -24.09
N ARG A 290 -2.71 -29.51 -24.05
CA ARG A 290 -3.47 -28.80 -25.08
C ARG A 290 -3.28 -27.29 -24.89
N ALA A 291 -2.99 -26.58 -25.98
CA ALA A 291 -2.89 -25.13 -25.91
C ALA A 291 -4.25 -24.49 -25.58
N MET A 292 -4.22 -23.40 -24.82
CA MET A 292 -5.41 -22.67 -24.33
C MET A 292 -6.35 -23.49 -23.44
N ASP A 293 -5.89 -24.59 -22.83
CA ASP A 293 -6.64 -25.30 -21.79
C ASP A 293 -6.62 -24.51 -20.47
N LYS A 294 -7.59 -23.61 -20.31
CA LYS A 294 -7.73 -22.74 -19.13
C LYS A 294 -7.90 -23.50 -17.81
N LEU A 295 -8.36 -24.74 -17.85
CA LEU A 295 -8.58 -25.56 -16.66
C LEU A 295 -7.38 -26.43 -16.30
N GLY A 296 -6.35 -26.47 -17.14
CA GLY A 296 -5.12 -27.22 -16.89
C GLY A 296 -5.28 -28.74 -16.87
N ARG A 297 -6.41 -29.29 -17.32
CA ARG A 297 -6.76 -30.71 -17.14
C ARG A 297 -6.06 -31.64 -18.12
N SER A 298 -5.59 -31.09 -19.23
CA SER A 298 -4.91 -31.86 -20.28
C SER A 298 -3.41 -31.94 -20.07
N TYR A 299 -2.83 -31.23 -19.10
CA TYR A 299 -1.39 -31.22 -18.92
C TYR A 299 -0.90 -32.50 -18.25
N VAL A 300 0.19 -33.04 -18.80
CA VAL A 300 1.01 -34.09 -18.21
C VAL A 300 2.39 -33.56 -17.91
N TYR A 301 2.99 -34.06 -16.84
CA TYR A 301 4.25 -33.61 -16.29
C TYR A 301 5.26 -34.76 -16.23
N ALA A 302 6.54 -34.41 -16.30
CA ALA A 302 7.64 -35.28 -15.92
C ALA A 302 8.84 -34.46 -15.47
N ASP A 303 9.55 -34.99 -14.49
CA ASP A 303 10.74 -34.36 -13.93
C ASP A 303 11.90 -35.36 -13.91
N ASN A 304 12.80 -35.24 -14.89
CA ASN A 304 13.84 -36.22 -15.17
C ASN A 304 15.19 -35.53 -15.44
N PRO A 305 16.25 -35.84 -14.66
CA PRO A 305 17.59 -35.26 -14.87
C PRO A 305 18.25 -35.70 -16.18
N GLY A 306 17.75 -36.78 -16.80
CA GLY A 306 18.19 -37.30 -18.11
C GLY A 306 17.13 -37.09 -19.19
N PHE A 307 16.97 -38.07 -20.08
CA PHE A 307 15.97 -38.00 -21.15
C PHE A 307 14.66 -38.65 -20.73
N GLU A 308 13.58 -37.90 -20.86
CA GLU A 308 12.22 -38.37 -20.66
C GLU A 308 11.63 -38.90 -21.98
N ASP A 309 11.06 -40.11 -21.97
CA ASP A 309 10.37 -40.63 -23.15
C ASP A 309 8.93 -40.11 -23.22
N VAL A 310 8.61 -39.41 -24.31
CA VAL A 310 7.29 -38.82 -24.54
C VAL A 310 6.69 -39.34 -25.82
N GLU A 311 5.44 -39.78 -25.75
CA GLU A 311 4.67 -40.24 -26.90
C GLU A 311 3.48 -39.32 -27.15
N PHE A 312 3.38 -38.80 -28.38
CA PHE A 312 2.29 -37.96 -28.84
C PHE A 312 1.56 -38.61 -30.00
N GLN A 313 0.25 -38.84 -29.86
CA GLN A 313 -0.57 -39.52 -30.85
C GLN A 313 -1.75 -38.68 -31.34
N LEU A 314 -1.95 -38.68 -32.65
CA LEU A 314 -3.19 -38.26 -33.32
C LEU A 314 -3.82 -39.46 -34.02
N ILE A 315 -5.12 -39.64 -33.83
CA ILE A 315 -5.86 -40.81 -34.29
C ILE A 315 -7.15 -40.35 -34.98
N GLN A 316 -7.49 -40.94 -36.12
CA GLN A 316 -8.73 -40.67 -36.84
C GLN A 316 -9.61 -41.93 -36.84
N ILE A 317 -10.85 -41.80 -36.37
CA ILE A 317 -11.86 -42.87 -36.43
C ILE A 317 -13.07 -42.33 -37.19
N GLY A 318 -13.28 -42.83 -38.41
CA GLY A 318 -14.27 -42.28 -39.34
C GLY A 318 -13.99 -40.80 -39.64
N LYS A 319 -14.95 -39.93 -39.29
CA LYS A 319 -14.86 -38.47 -39.48
C LYS A 319 -14.36 -37.70 -38.25
N LYS A 320 -14.09 -38.39 -37.15
CA LYS A 320 -13.70 -37.78 -35.87
C LYS A 320 -12.19 -37.90 -35.64
N TYR A 321 -11.64 -36.89 -34.98
CA TYR A 321 -10.22 -36.81 -34.65
C TYR A 321 -10.03 -36.88 -33.14
N TYR A 322 -8.98 -37.60 -32.75
CA TYR A 322 -8.66 -37.86 -31.37
C TYR A 322 -7.18 -37.62 -31.11
N TYR A 323 -6.85 -37.26 -29.88
CA TYR A 323 -5.47 -37.16 -29.42
C TYR A 323 -5.29 -37.88 -28.09
N LYS A 324 -4.06 -38.31 -27.85
CA LYS A 324 -3.57 -38.72 -26.55
C LYS A 324 -2.06 -38.59 -26.49
N TYR A 325 -1.52 -38.39 -25.31
CA TYR A 325 -0.08 -38.34 -25.09
C TYR A 325 0.29 -38.82 -23.70
N LYS A 326 1.54 -39.22 -23.53
CA LYS A 326 2.08 -39.68 -22.25
C LYS A 326 3.55 -39.34 -22.10
N THR A 327 3.94 -39.12 -20.86
CA THR A 327 5.32 -39.21 -20.38
C THR A 327 5.53 -40.63 -19.83
N GLN A 328 6.66 -40.90 -19.18
CA GLN A 328 6.87 -42.17 -18.47
C GLN A 328 6.01 -42.28 -17.21
N GLN A 329 5.62 -41.15 -16.61
CA GLN A 329 4.90 -41.10 -15.33
C GLN A 329 3.41 -40.81 -15.48
N GLU A 330 3.04 -39.94 -16.43
CA GLU A 330 1.69 -39.44 -16.59
C GLU A 330 1.18 -39.65 -18.01
N SER A 331 -0.14 -39.68 -18.15
CA SER A 331 -0.77 -39.82 -19.45
C SER A 331 -2.08 -39.05 -19.51
N TYR A 332 -2.38 -38.53 -20.69
CA TYR A 332 -3.64 -37.90 -20.98
C TYR A 332 -4.26 -38.51 -22.24
N PRO A 333 -5.46 -39.12 -22.13
CA PRO A 333 -6.24 -39.32 -20.89
C PRO A 333 -5.60 -40.32 -19.92
N ASN A 334 -5.98 -40.27 -18.63
CA ASN A 334 -5.41 -41.12 -17.57
C ASN A 334 -5.51 -42.63 -17.87
N ASN A 335 -6.60 -43.06 -18.50
CA ASN A 335 -6.77 -44.45 -18.95
C ASN A 335 -6.23 -44.61 -20.39
N TYR A 336 -4.91 -44.45 -20.54
CA TYR A 336 -4.25 -44.30 -21.84
C TYR A 336 -4.49 -45.44 -22.83
N GLU A 337 -4.67 -46.66 -22.35
CA GLU A 337 -4.84 -47.85 -23.18
C GLU A 337 -6.22 -47.92 -23.83
N SER A 338 -7.26 -47.49 -23.11
CA SER A 338 -8.66 -47.59 -23.57
C SER A 338 -9.21 -46.28 -24.12
N ASP A 339 -8.71 -45.13 -23.64
CA ASP A 339 -9.32 -43.84 -23.88
C ASP A 339 -8.54 -42.98 -24.89
N MET A 340 -9.26 -42.06 -25.49
CA MET A 340 -8.72 -41.02 -26.38
C MET A 340 -9.64 -39.79 -26.34
N ILE A 341 -9.08 -38.59 -26.49
CA ILE A 341 -9.85 -37.35 -26.36
C ILE A 341 -10.21 -36.81 -27.74
N GLU A 342 -11.52 -36.68 -28.00
CA GLU A 342 -12.03 -36.11 -29.24
C GLU A 342 -11.69 -34.62 -29.34
N PHE A 343 -11.30 -34.15 -30.52
CA PHE A 343 -11.09 -32.74 -30.79
C PHE A 343 -11.42 -32.35 -32.23
N ASN A 344 -11.71 -31.07 -32.41
CA ASN A 344 -11.96 -30.47 -33.72
C ASN A 344 -10.71 -29.72 -34.18
N PRO A 345 -9.93 -30.26 -35.15
CA PRO A 345 -8.76 -29.59 -35.69
C PRO A 345 -9.17 -28.34 -36.50
N HIS A 346 -8.35 -27.29 -36.43
CA HIS A 346 -8.58 -26.07 -37.19
C HIS A 346 -7.95 -26.16 -38.57
N GLY A 347 -8.67 -26.78 -39.50
CA GLY A 347 -8.24 -26.97 -40.89
C GLY A 347 -7.50 -28.29 -41.08
N THR A 348 -6.51 -28.31 -41.98
CA THR A 348 -5.80 -29.53 -42.39
C THR A 348 -4.47 -29.75 -41.66
N THR A 349 -4.11 -28.86 -40.74
CA THR A 349 -2.84 -28.88 -40.01
C THR A 349 -3.10 -28.82 -38.52
N VAL A 350 -2.41 -29.67 -37.77
CA VAL A 350 -2.33 -29.66 -36.31
C VAL A 350 -0.96 -29.15 -35.91
N ASN A 351 -0.89 -28.15 -35.05
CA ASN A 351 0.35 -27.50 -34.65
C ASN A 351 0.74 -27.91 -33.21
N LEU A 352 1.93 -28.50 -33.05
CA LEU A 352 2.59 -28.74 -31.77
C LEU A 352 3.78 -27.79 -31.64
N ASN A 353 3.74 -26.89 -30.66
CA ASN A 353 4.88 -26.03 -30.37
C ASN A 353 5.67 -26.58 -29.18
N ILE A 354 6.98 -26.73 -29.35
CA ILE A 354 7.90 -27.19 -28.33
C ILE A 354 8.82 -26.03 -27.98
N VAL A 355 8.73 -25.54 -26.76
CA VAL A 355 9.59 -24.47 -26.23
C VAL A 355 10.71 -25.13 -25.43
N SER A 356 11.89 -25.17 -26.01
CA SER A 356 13.11 -25.65 -25.36
C SER A 356 13.86 -24.49 -24.70
N ASN A 357 15.02 -24.80 -24.12
CA ASN A 357 15.93 -23.85 -23.49
C ASN A 357 17.37 -24.26 -23.80
N LYS A 358 18.27 -23.28 -23.95
CA LYS A 358 19.73 -23.57 -23.97
C LYS A 358 20.16 -24.26 -22.67
N ARG A 359 21.19 -25.11 -22.73
CA ARG A 359 21.73 -25.76 -21.53
C ARG A 359 22.45 -24.76 -20.65
N ASN A 360 22.27 -24.87 -19.33
CA ASN A 360 22.82 -23.90 -18.37
C ASN A 360 24.10 -24.39 -17.67
N SER A 361 24.43 -25.68 -17.75
CA SER A 361 25.69 -26.24 -17.26
C SER A 361 26.11 -27.50 -18.05
N GLU A 362 27.27 -28.06 -17.73
CA GLU A 362 27.73 -29.34 -18.30
C GLU A 362 26.94 -30.54 -17.76
N GLU A 363 26.52 -30.45 -16.50
CA GLU A 363 25.72 -31.44 -15.76
C GLU A 363 24.25 -31.45 -16.18
N ASP A 364 23.78 -30.38 -16.83
CA ASP A 364 22.44 -30.30 -17.39
C ASP A 364 22.29 -31.26 -18.57
N ASN A 365 21.79 -32.46 -18.29
CA ASN A 365 21.55 -33.54 -19.23
C ASN A 365 20.07 -33.77 -19.53
N SER A 366 19.19 -33.01 -18.89
CA SER A 366 17.75 -33.12 -19.06
C SER A 366 17.29 -32.85 -20.50
N GLY A 367 16.35 -33.66 -20.99
CA GLY A 367 15.87 -33.61 -22.37
C GLY A 367 14.68 -34.54 -22.59
N VAL A 368 14.23 -34.64 -23.85
CA VAL A 368 13.08 -35.45 -24.23
C VAL A 368 13.38 -36.31 -25.45
N ASN A 369 12.98 -37.57 -25.40
CA ASN A 369 12.91 -38.48 -26.53
C ASN A 369 11.45 -38.53 -27.02
N LEU A 370 11.17 -37.83 -28.11
CA LEU A 370 9.82 -37.61 -28.60
C LEU A 370 9.45 -38.59 -29.73
N SER A 371 8.41 -39.38 -29.48
CA SER A 371 7.73 -40.23 -30.47
C SER A 371 6.48 -39.53 -31.00
N LEU A 372 6.47 -39.21 -32.29
CA LEU A 372 5.39 -38.51 -32.98
C LEU A 372 4.60 -39.48 -33.86
N ILE A 373 3.37 -39.79 -33.47
CA ILE A 373 2.52 -40.77 -34.15
C ILE A 373 1.28 -40.08 -34.71
N ASN A 374 1.26 -39.84 -36.02
CA ASN A 374 0.11 -39.24 -36.70
C ASN A 374 -0.61 -40.29 -37.57
N LYS A 375 -1.68 -40.89 -37.04
CA LYS A 375 -2.57 -41.83 -37.74
C LYS A 375 -3.81 -41.13 -38.30
N THR A 376 -3.67 -39.90 -38.75
CA THR A 376 -4.76 -39.10 -39.34
C THR A 376 -4.42 -38.69 -40.76
N ASN A 377 -5.41 -38.19 -41.50
CA ASN A 377 -5.20 -37.52 -42.78
C ASN A 377 -4.67 -36.06 -42.64
N LEU A 378 -4.50 -35.53 -41.42
CA LEU A 378 -4.02 -34.18 -41.17
C LEU A 378 -2.50 -34.11 -41.21
N LYS A 379 -1.95 -32.91 -41.40
CA LYS A 379 -0.52 -32.64 -41.25
C LYS A 379 -0.20 -32.26 -39.80
N LEU A 380 0.69 -32.98 -39.13
CA LEU A 380 1.24 -32.56 -37.83
C LEU A 380 2.47 -31.69 -38.06
N ASN A 381 2.39 -30.41 -37.73
CA ASN A 381 3.49 -29.46 -37.78
C ASN A 381 4.07 -29.31 -36.36
N VAL A 382 5.32 -29.70 -36.18
CA VAL A 382 6.05 -29.58 -34.91
C VAL A 382 7.08 -28.49 -35.06
N LYS A 383 6.95 -27.43 -34.26
CA LYS A 383 7.89 -26.33 -34.21
C LYS A 383 8.68 -26.42 -32.91
N ILE A 384 10.01 -26.35 -32.98
CA ILE A 384 10.89 -26.38 -31.82
C ILE A 384 11.55 -25.01 -31.74
N ASP A 385 11.25 -24.27 -30.68
CA ASP A 385 11.76 -22.92 -30.45
C ASP A 385 12.81 -22.92 -29.33
N TYR A 386 13.80 -22.02 -29.43
CA TYR A 386 14.84 -21.75 -28.42
C TYR A 386 15.71 -22.96 -28.03
N GLU A 387 15.87 -23.91 -28.94
CA GLU A 387 16.71 -25.09 -28.77
C GLU A 387 18.20 -24.72 -28.59
N ASP A 388 18.94 -25.60 -27.92
CA ASP A 388 20.40 -25.52 -27.90
C ASP A 388 20.97 -26.12 -29.20
N ASP A 389 21.53 -25.27 -30.05
CA ASP A 389 22.10 -25.68 -31.34
C ASP A 389 23.26 -26.69 -31.21
N LYS A 390 23.96 -26.70 -30.07
CA LYS A 390 25.14 -27.55 -29.83
C LYS A 390 24.78 -28.81 -29.04
N LYS A 391 23.92 -28.69 -28.04
CA LYS A 391 23.47 -29.81 -27.18
C LYS A 391 21.94 -29.84 -27.11
N PRO A 392 21.22 -30.26 -28.17
CA PRO A 392 19.75 -30.23 -28.19
C PRO A 392 19.12 -30.97 -27.01
N ARG A 393 17.97 -30.49 -26.53
CA ARG A 393 17.14 -31.19 -25.54
C ARG A 393 16.11 -32.09 -26.20
N VAL A 394 15.62 -31.74 -27.38
CA VAL A 394 14.56 -32.49 -28.06
C VAL A 394 15.13 -33.43 -29.13
N ASN A 395 15.03 -34.73 -28.84
CA ASN A 395 15.39 -35.80 -29.76
C ASN A 395 14.11 -36.41 -30.35
N ILE A 396 13.93 -36.33 -31.68
CA ILE A 396 12.83 -37.04 -32.34
C ILE A 396 13.26 -38.49 -32.58
N VAL A 397 12.74 -39.42 -31.76
CA VAL A 397 13.10 -40.84 -31.80
C VAL A 397 12.23 -41.65 -32.76
N ASN A 398 10.98 -41.24 -32.96
CA ASN A 398 10.06 -41.90 -33.87
C ASN A 398 9.15 -40.89 -34.55
N LYS A 399 8.84 -41.14 -35.83
CA LYS A 399 7.99 -40.28 -36.66
C LYS A 399 7.16 -41.12 -37.61
N ILE A 400 5.86 -41.23 -37.32
CA ILE A 400 4.89 -42.00 -38.09
C ILE A 400 3.84 -41.06 -38.68
N GLY A 401 3.57 -41.21 -39.99
CA GLY A 401 2.56 -40.43 -40.70
C GLY A 401 3.02 -39.06 -41.20
N ASN A 402 2.06 -38.19 -41.55
CA ASN A 402 2.34 -36.87 -42.11
C ASN A 402 2.78 -35.88 -41.02
N VAL A 403 4.08 -35.86 -40.73
CA VAL A 403 4.69 -35.02 -39.69
C VAL A 403 5.78 -34.14 -40.31
N LYS A 404 5.74 -32.83 -40.06
CA LYS A 404 6.80 -31.87 -40.42
C LYS A 404 7.40 -31.34 -39.13
N VAL A 405 8.72 -31.43 -38.98
CA VAL A 405 9.46 -30.85 -37.84
C VAL A 405 10.24 -29.65 -38.35
N ILE A 406 10.15 -28.52 -37.64
CA ILE A 406 10.84 -27.27 -37.90
C ILE A 406 11.61 -26.93 -36.63
N LYS A 407 12.92 -26.75 -36.75
CA LYS A 407 13.81 -26.30 -35.68
C LYS A 407 14.22 -24.86 -35.94
#